data_AF-A0A165SI36-F1
#
_entry.id   AF-A0A165SI36-F1
#
_cell.length_a   1.000
_cell.length_b   1.000
_cell.length_c   1.000
_cell.angle_alpha   90.00
_cell.angle_beta   90.00
_cell.angle_gamma   90.00
#
_symmetry.space_group_name_H-M   'P 1'
#
loop_
_entity.id
_entity.type
_entity.pdbx_description
1 polymer ?
#
loop_
_entity_poly.entity_id
_entity_poly.type
_entity_poly.pdbx_seq_one_letter_code
_entity_poly.pdbx_strand_id
1 'polypeptide(L)'
;MLSSSLARCSASGPRIPSALLAFSRRYVTKPSARPLLGRYDHVPLDLARVQSGKNVKLRDYEEQKALKRFSYDLKVSPDGFVLPAKGDNFIGPNGCSLRPPNSPTFQEVVRNFRGANILVYVLKEGTPLPDSLTILHEHSDHYSLQCTKPMKLDDLNNELTEFINAHGRTLDKEQFDEEYPFSLDF
;
A
#
# COMPACT_ATOMS: atom_id res chain seq x y z
N MET A 1 73.45 -16.61 22.94
CA MET A 1 74.41 -16.30 21.84
C MET A 1 73.78 -16.77 20.54
N LEU A 2 73.89 -15.93 19.49
CA LEU A 2 73.48 -16.15 18.08
C LEU A 2 71.95 -16.20 17.88
N SER A 3 71.27 -15.13 17.44
CA SER A 3 71.43 -14.32 16.21
C SER A 3 71.41 -15.16 14.93
N SER A 4 70.28 -15.15 14.23
CA SER A 4 70.25 -15.04 12.76
C SER A 4 68.91 -14.47 12.31
N SER A 5 68.98 -13.45 11.48
CA SER A 5 67.91 -12.65 10.90
C SER A 5 67.76 -12.98 9.40
N LEU A 6 66.66 -12.48 8.81
CA LEU A 6 66.31 -12.38 7.38
C LEU A 6 65.75 -13.67 6.75
N ALA A 7 64.70 -13.65 5.93
CA ALA A 7 64.33 -12.62 4.96
C ALA A 7 62.81 -12.49 4.74
N ARG A 8 62.43 -11.28 4.32
CA ARG A 8 61.14 -10.91 3.73
C ARG A 8 60.93 -11.64 2.41
N CYS A 9 59.72 -12.14 2.18
CA CYS A 9 59.16 -12.28 0.83
C CYS A 9 57.77 -11.63 0.82
N SER A 10 57.69 -10.51 0.12
CA SER A 10 56.48 -9.79 -0.25
C SER A 10 55.85 -10.53 -1.43
N ALA A 11 54.61 -11.01 -1.28
CA ALA A 11 53.81 -11.50 -2.40
C ALA A 11 52.63 -10.56 -2.60
N SER A 12 52.83 -9.62 -3.52
CA SER A 12 51.82 -8.75 -4.09
C SER A 12 50.80 -9.59 -4.88
N GLY A 13 49.62 -9.82 -4.31
CA GLY A 13 48.47 -10.31 -5.05
C GLY A 13 47.96 -9.25 -6.03
N PRO A 14 47.53 -9.63 -7.25
CA PRO A 14 47.07 -8.67 -8.24
C PRO A 14 45.77 -8.00 -7.78
N ARG A 15 45.83 -6.66 -7.67
CA ARG A 15 44.65 -5.80 -7.46
C ARG A 15 43.85 -5.78 -8.76
N ILE A 16 42.68 -6.42 -8.75
CA ILE A 16 41.70 -6.30 -9.82
C ILE A 16 41.23 -4.83 -9.85
N PRO A 17 41.34 -4.11 -10.98
CA PRO A 17 40.84 -2.76 -11.08
C PRO A 17 39.33 -2.76 -10.86
N SER A 18 38.89 -2.02 -9.84
CA SER A 18 37.50 -1.64 -9.62
C SER A 18 37.06 -0.72 -10.75
N ALA A 19 36.76 -1.30 -11.91
CA ALA A 19 36.00 -0.64 -12.95
C ALA A 19 34.57 -0.51 -12.43
N LEU A 20 34.30 0.65 -11.84
CA LEU A 20 32.97 1.15 -11.56
C LEU A 20 32.14 1.02 -12.84
N LEU A 21 31.32 -0.03 -12.91
CA LEU A 21 30.14 -0.01 -13.78
C LEU A 21 29.24 1.08 -13.22
N ALA A 22 29.50 2.30 -13.67
CA ALA A 22 28.57 3.40 -13.53
C ALA A 22 27.33 3.00 -14.32
N PHE A 23 26.41 2.29 -13.66
CA PHE A 23 25.02 2.25 -14.04
C PHE A 23 24.54 3.69 -13.96
N SER A 24 24.66 4.38 -15.08
CA SER A 24 23.97 5.62 -15.32
C SER A 24 22.49 5.30 -15.15
N ARG A 25 21.96 5.58 -13.95
CA ARG A 25 20.52 5.69 -13.74
C ARG A 25 20.09 6.80 -14.67
N ARG A 26 19.68 6.43 -15.87
CA ARG A 26 18.83 7.27 -16.70
C ARG A 26 17.62 7.55 -15.82
N TYR A 27 17.56 8.76 -15.27
CA TYR A 27 16.34 9.27 -14.70
C TYR A 27 15.30 9.20 -15.81
N VAL A 28 14.40 8.23 -15.69
CA VAL A 28 13.24 8.12 -16.59
C VAL A 28 12.49 9.43 -16.45
N THR A 29 12.51 10.21 -17.53
CA THR A 29 11.81 11.47 -17.65
C THR A 29 10.31 11.16 -17.69
N LYS A 30 9.62 11.50 -16.60
CA LYS A 30 8.20 11.24 -16.30
C LYS A 30 7.88 9.75 -16.06
N PRO A 31 7.28 9.38 -14.91
CA PRO A 31 6.69 8.06 -14.77
C PRO A 31 5.60 7.95 -15.84
N SER A 32 5.75 7.03 -16.80
CA SER A 32 4.60 6.58 -17.57
C SER A 32 3.60 5.99 -16.57
N ALA A 33 2.39 6.54 -16.54
CA ALA A 33 1.36 6.05 -15.64
C ALA A 33 1.17 4.54 -15.90
N ARG A 34 1.27 3.73 -14.85
CA ARG A 34 1.14 2.27 -14.98
C ARG A 34 -0.34 1.95 -15.28
N PRO A 35 -0.67 1.02 -16.19
CA PRO A 35 -2.06 0.65 -16.40
C PRO A 35 -2.66 0.06 -15.12
N LEU A 36 -3.94 0.35 -14.87
CA LEU A 36 -4.74 -0.35 -13.87
C LEU A 36 -4.89 -1.81 -14.31
N LEU A 37 -4.93 -2.71 -13.33
CA LEU A 37 -5.17 -4.14 -13.57
C LEU A 37 -6.67 -4.46 -13.63
N GLY A 38 -7.51 -3.57 -13.10
CA GLY A 38 -8.96 -3.74 -13.12
C GLY A 38 -9.72 -2.58 -12.47
N ARG A 39 -11.01 -2.50 -12.79
CA ARG A 39 -12.00 -1.58 -12.21
C ARG A 39 -13.29 -2.36 -12.00
N TYR A 40 -13.83 -2.30 -10.79
CA TYR A 40 -14.92 -3.16 -10.37
C TYR A 40 -16.02 -2.34 -9.68
N ASP A 41 -17.26 -2.76 -9.91
CA ASP A 41 -18.50 -2.33 -9.25
C ASP A 41 -18.92 -3.31 -8.13
N HIS A 42 -18.08 -4.29 -7.83
CA HIS A 42 -18.21 -5.26 -6.76
C HIS A 42 -16.82 -5.54 -6.18
N VAL A 43 -16.76 -6.28 -5.07
CA VAL A 43 -15.50 -6.75 -4.48
C VAL A 43 -14.97 -7.93 -5.33
N PRO A 44 -13.83 -7.80 -6.04
CA PRO A 44 -13.40 -8.77 -7.06
C PRO A 44 -12.83 -10.09 -6.52
N LEU A 45 -12.46 -10.12 -5.25
CA LEU A 45 -12.01 -11.27 -4.46
C LEU A 45 -12.11 -10.88 -2.99
N ASP A 46 -11.84 -11.78 -2.05
CA ASP A 46 -11.74 -11.36 -0.65
C ASP A 46 -10.67 -10.27 -0.47
N LEU A 47 -11.08 -9.12 0.05
CA LEU A 47 -10.24 -7.95 0.26
C LEU A 47 -10.33 -7.50 1.71
N ALA A 48 -9.20 -7.15 2.29
CA ALA A 48 -9.08 -6.76 3.67
C ALA A 48 -8.46 -5.38 3.86
N ARG A 49 -8.82 -4.78 5.00
CA ARG A 49 -8.32 -3.49 5.48
C ARG A 49 -8.05 -3.57 6.96
N VAL A 50 -6.91 -3.04 7.39
CA VAL A 50 -6.64 -2.77 8.81
C VAL A 50 -6.76 -1.29 9.11
N GLN A 51 -7.38 -0.95 10.23
CA GLN A 51 -7.50 0.43 10.71
C GLN A 51 -7.69 0.50 12.22
N SER A 52 -7.51 1.70 12.79
CA SER A 52 -7.85 1.98 14.19
C SER A 52 -9.29 2.46 14.29
N GLY A 53 -10.12 1.75 15.05
CA GLY A 53 -11.54 2.06 15.23
C GLY A 53 -12.41 1.79 14.01
N LYS A 54 -13.69 2.13 14.12
CA LYS A 54 -14.72 1.80 13.10
C LYS A 54 -14.80 2.79 11.95
N ASN A 55 -14.27 4.00 12.11
CA ASN A 55 -14.42 5.06 11.13
C ASN A 55 -13.21 5.10 10.19
N VAL A 56 -13.49 5.05 8.90
CA VAL A 56 -12.50 5.32 7.86
C VAL A 56 -12.09 6.79 7.93
N LYS A 57 -10.79 7.06 7.90
CA LYS A 57 -10.22 8.40 7.87
C LYS A 57 -9.11 8.46 6.82
N LEU A 58 -9.50 8.77 5.59
CA LEU A 58 -8.55 9.00 4.52
C LEU A 58 -7.77 10.30 4.75
N ARG A 59 -6.50 10.28 4.42
CA ARG A 59 -5.54 11.37 4.64
C ARG A 59 -5.28 12.12 3.35
N ASP A 60 -5.55 13.42 3.35
CA ASP A 60 -5.21 14.30 2.25
C ASP A 60 -3.69 14.55 2.16
N TYR A 61 -3.16 14.54 0.93
CA TYR A 61 -1.75 14.76 0.65
C TYR A 61 -1.22 16.09 1.16
N GLU A 62 -1.91 17.21 0.91
CA GLU A 62 -1.39 18.53 1.29
C GLU A 62 -1.43 18.70 2.81
N GLU A 63 -2.47 18.19 3.48
CA GLU A 63 -2.50 18.13 4.95
C GLU A 63 -1.36 17.30 5.53
N GLN A 64 -1.12 16.09 5.03
CA GLN A 64 -0.03 15.24 5.54
C GLN A 64 1.34 15.86 5.27
N LYS A 65 1.52 16.49 4.11
CA LYS A 65 2.74 17.23 3.75
C LYS A 65 2.97 18.41 4.67
N ALA A 66 1.94 19.18 5.02
CA ALA A 66 2.04 20.27 6.01
C ALA A 66 2.47 19.75 7.40
N LEU A 67 2.05 18.54 7.76
CA LEU A 67 2.46 17.83 8.97
C LEU A 67 3.81 17.11 8.86
N LYS A 68 4.55 17.27 7.75
CA LYS A 68 5.82 16.57 7.47
C LYS A 68 5.70 15.04 7.50
N ARG A 69 4.54 14.52 7.12
CA ARG A 69 4.26 13.08 6.98
C ARG A 69 4.33 12.66 5.52
N PHE A 70 4.82 11.44 5.28
CA PHE A 70 5.02 10.92 3.93
C PHE A 70 3.85 10.05 3.44
N SER A 71 3.03 9.52 4.36
CA SER A 71 1.90 8.65 4.02
C SER A 71 0.61 9.45 3.86
N TYR A 72 -0.07 9.26 2.74
CA TYR A 72 -1.36 9.85 2.39
C TYR A 72 -2.17 8.84 1.58
N ASP A 73 -3.48 9.05 1.46
CA ASP A 73 -4.39 8.10 0.79
C ASP A 73 -4.95 8.67 -0.52
N LEU A 74 -5.06 9.99 -0.64
CA LEU A 74 -5.61 10.69 -1.80
C LEU A 74 -5.13 12.14 -1.88
N LYS A 75 -5.57 12.83 -2.93
CA LYS A 75 -5.42 14.29 -3.09
C LYS A 75 -6.80 14.93 -3.21
N VAL A 76 -7.08 15.91 -2.38
CA VAL A 76 -8.25 16.78 -2.53
C VAL A 76 -7.94 17.84 -3.60
N SER A 77 -8.89 18.09 -4.50
CA SER A 77 -8.77 19.11 -5.53
C SER A 77 -8.75 20.52 -4.92
N PRO A 78 -8.28 21.55 -5.67
CA PRO A 78 -8.36 22.94 -5.22
C PRO A 78 -9.78 23.41 -4.85
N ASP A 79 -10.81 22.80 -5.45
CA ASP A 79 -12.23 23.08 -5.18
C ASP A 79 -12.75 22.33 -3.94
N GLY A 80 -11.88 21.60 -3.23
CA GLY A 80 -12.20 20.88 -2.02
C GLY A 80 -12.96 19.58 -2.24
N PHE A 81 -12.72 18.88 -3.36
CA PHE A 81 -13.36 17.59 -3.68
C PHE A 81 -12.34 16.49 -3.89
N VAL A 82 -12.67 15.28 -3.43
CA VAL A 82 -12.05 14.05 -3.93
C VAL A 82 -12.64 13.75 -5.30
N LEU A 83 -11.79 13.48 -6.28
CA LEU A 83 -12.21 13.20 -7.65
C LEU A 83 -12.06 11.71 -7.99
N PRO A 84 -12.96 11.14 -8.79
CA PRO A 84 -12.83 9.77 -9.26
C PRO A 84 -11.59 9.62 -10.15
N ALA A 85 -10.86 8.51 -10.00
CA ALA A 85 -9.74 8.23 -10.91
C ALA A 85 -10.28 7.97 -12.33
N LYS A 86 -9.79 8.75 -13.29
CA LYS A 86 -10.21 8.69 -14.70
C LYS A 86 -9.23 7.88 -15.54
N GLY A 87 -9.78 7.18 -16.53
CA GLY A 87 -9.02 6.37 -17.48
C GLY A 87 -8.47 5.07 -16.88
N ASP A 88 -7.56 4.47 -17.64
CA ASP A 88 -7.09 3.10 -17.42
C ASP A 88 -5.70 3.05 -16.78
N ASN A 89 -5.19 4.18 -16.27
CA ASN A 89 -3.87 4.25 -15.66
C ASN A 89 -3.94 4.64 -14.19
N PHE A 90 -3.09 4.02 -13.38
CA PHE A 90 -2.82 4.39 -12.00
C PHE A 90 -2.09 5.73 -11.92
N ILE A 91 -2.75 6.71 -11.31
CA ILE A 91 -2.22 8.06 -11.09
C ILE A 91 -2.20 8.35 -9.58
N GLY A 92 -1.30 7.63 -8.89
CA GLY A 92 -1.08 7.78 -7.46
C GLY A 92 -2.25 7.29 -6.59
N PRO A 93 -2.07 7.29 -5.25
CA PRO A 93 -3.12 6.89 -4.33
C PRO A 93 -4.36 7.75 -4.51
N ASN A 94 -5.54 7.11 -4.57
CA ASN A 94 -6.81 7.81 -4.74
C ASN A 94 -7.95 7.19 -3.91
N GLY A 95 -7.65 6.59 -2.75
CA GLY A 95 -8.71 5.99 -1.96
C GLY A 95 -8.27 5.10 -0.81
N CYS A 96 -9.24 4.33 -0.34
CA CYS A 96 -9.14 3.43 0.79
C CYS A 96 -8.38 2.16 0.39
N SER A 97 -7.15 2.02 0.89
CA SER A 97 -6.30 0.84 0.66
C SER A 97 -6.99 -0.46 1.12
N LEU A 98 -6.98 -1.43 0.22
CA LEU A 98 -7.46 -2.81 0.35
C LEU A 98 -6.41 -3.78 -0.21
N ARG A 99 -6.31 -4.98 0.37
CA ARG A 99 -5.42 -6.05 -0.10
C ARG A 99 -6.01 -7.42 0.20
N PRO A 100 -5.67 -8.48 -0.55
CA PRO A 100 -6.05 -9.85 -0.18
C PRO A 100 -5.57 -10.19 1.24
N PRO A 101 -6.38 -10.86 2.09
CA PRO A 101 -6.00 -11.24 3.45
C PRO A 101 -4.69 -12.04 3.52
N ASN A 102 -4.48 -12.95 2.57
CA ASN A 102 -3.29 -13.80 2.49
C ASN A 102 -2.12 -13.14 1.75
N SER A 103 -2.22 -11.86 1.36
CA SER A 103 -1.09 -11.15 0.77
C SER A 103 0.06 -11.06 1.79
N PRO A 104 1.30 -11.44 1.42
CA PRO A 104 2.47 -11.25 2.28
C PRO A 104 2.62 -9.78 2.74
N THR A 105 2.31 -8.82 1.87
CA THR A 105 2.36 -7.40 2.20
C THR A 105 1.26 -7.01 3.17
N PHE A 106 0.03 -7.51 3.02
CA PHE A 106 -1.04 -7.19 3.95
C PHE A 106 -0.80 -7.80 5.33
N GLN A 107 -0.34 -9.04 5.35
CA GLN A 107 0.10 -9.77 6.54
C GLN A 107 1.17 -8.98 7.32
N GLU A 108 2.19 -8.45 6.63
CA GLU A 108 3.19 -7.57 7.24
C GLU A 108 2.57 -6.26 7.77
N VAL A 109 1.63 -5.66 7.01
CA VAL A 109 0.93 -4.44 7.42
C VAL A 109 0.13 -4.65 8.70
N VAL A 110 -0.62 -5.76 8.84
CA VAL A 110 -1.40 -6.07 10.05
C VAL A 110 -0.49 -6.27 11.26
N ARG A 111 0.59 -7.05 11.12
CA ARG A 111 1.56 -7.28 12.21
C ARG A 111 2.22 -6.00 12.69
N ASN A 112 2.60 -5.14 11.75
CA ASN A 112 3.24 -3.87 12.04
C ASN A 112 2.28 -2.72 12.33
N PHE A 113 0.97 -2.93 12.20
CA PHE A 113 -0.01 -1.91 12.51
C PHE A 113 0.09 -1.49 13.98
N ARG A 114 0.00 -0.19 14.24
CA ARG A 114 0.09 0.42 15.57
C ARG A 114 -1.14 1.30 15.79
N GLY A 115 -1.66 1.28 17.01
CA GLY A 115 -2.85 2.03 17.38
C GLY A 115 -3.61 1.33 18.51
N ALA A 116 -4.69 1.95 18.94
CA ALA A 116 -5.67 1.33 19.82
C ALA A 116 -6.90 0.90 19.02
N ASN A 117 -7.60 -0.14 19.48
CA ASN A 117 -8.81 -0.67 18.84
C ASN A 117 -8.56 -1.03 17.37
N ILE A 118 -7.48 -1.79 17.12
CA ILE A 118 -7.10 -2.23 15.77
C ILE A 118 -8.16 -3.24 15.30
N LEU A 119 -8.74 -2.97 14.15
CA LEU A 119 -9.72 -3.84 13.50
C LEU A 119 -9.23 -4.20 12.10
N VAL A 120 -9.40 -5.46 11.74
CA VAL A 120 -9.23 -5.95 10.38
C VAL A 120 -10.61 -6.27 9.81
N TYR A 121 -11.00 -5.56 8.75
CA TYR A 121 -12.22 -5.84 8.01
C TYR A 121 -11.89 -6.72 6.82
N VAL A 122 -12.68 -7.78 6.61
CA VAL A 122 -12.64 -8.62 5.41
C VAL A 122 -13.95 -8.45 4.66
N LEU A 123 -13.86 -7.89 3.46
CA LEU A 123 -14.93 -7.76 2.48
C LEU A 123 -14.94 -9.02 1.62
N LYS A 124 -16.11 -9.67 1.54
CA LYS A 124 -16.27 -10.91 0.78
C LYS A 124 -16.33 -10.64 -0.73
N GLU A 125 -15.71 -11.51 -1.52
CA GLU A 125 -15.88 -11.55 -2.98
C GLU A 125 -17.35 -11.48 -3.40
N GLY A 126 -17.62 -10.73 -4.46
CA GLY A 126 -18.96 -10.56 -5.03
C GLY A 126 -19.86 -9.59 -4.26
N THR A 127 -19.40 -8.99 -3.15
CA THR A 127 -20.15 -7.94 -2.46
C THR A 127 -20.37 -6.76 -3.41
N PRO A 128 -21.62 -6.35 -3.70
CA PRO A 128 -21.89 -5.22 -4.59
C PRO A 128 -21.47 -3.91 -3.95
N LEU A 129 -20.93 -2.99 -4.75
CA LEU A 129 -20.63 -1.62 -4.30
C LEU A 129 -21.85 -0.72 -4.55
N PRO A 130 -22.06 0.31 -3.71
CA PRO A 130 -22.92 1.43 -4.08
C PRO A 130 -22.43 2.09 -5.37
N ASP A 131 -23.35 2.63 -6.18
CA ASP A 131 -23.01 3.31 -7.45
C ASP A 131 -22.00 4.48 -7.27
N SER A 132 -21.92 5.05 -6.07
CA SER A 132 -20.97 6.10 -5.70
C SER A 132 -19.54 5.59 -5.44
N LEU A 133 -19.32 4.28 -5.36
CA LEU A 133 -18.04 3.66 -5.07
C LEU A 133 -17.57 2.72 -6.18
N THR A 134 -16.25 2.57 -6.30
CA THR A 134 -15.60 1.60 -7.19
C THR A 134 -14.32 1.10 -6.56
N ILE A 135 -13.95 -0.15 -6.87
CA ILE A 135 -12.64 -0.69 -6.53
C ILE A 135 -11.74 -0.66 -7.75
N LEU A 136 -10.54 -0.10 -7.61
CA LEU A 136 -9.47 -0.25 -8.59
C LEU A 136 -8.46 -1.26 -8.14
N HIS A 137 -8.02 -2.10 -9.06
CA HIS A 137 -6.80 -2.89 -8.88
C HIS A 137 -5.64 -2.07 -9.45
N GLU A 138 -4.87 -1.45 -8.56
CA GLU A 138 -3.86 -0.46 -8.94
C GLU A 138 -2.60 -1.13 -9.52
N HIS A 139 -2.04 -2.06 -8.74
CA HIS A 139 -0.84 -2.83 -9.08
C HIS A 139 -0.63 -3.94 -8.05
N SER A 140 0.10 -5.00 -8.42
CA SER A 140 0.47 -6.09 -7.50
C SER A 140 -0.76 -6.62 -6.74
N ASP A 141 -0.76 -6.58 -5.42
CA ASP A 141 -1.85 -6.99 -4.53
C ASP A 141 -2.67 -5.80 -3.98
N HIS A 142 -2.42 -4.58 -4.49
CA HIS A 142 -3.01 -3.36 -3.95
C HIS A 142 -4.26 -2.94 -4.71
N TYR A 143 -5.34 -2.79 -3.94
CA TYR A 143 -6.62 -2.29 -4.41
C TYR A 143 -6.98 -1.00 -3.68
N SER A 144 -7.76 -0.14 -4.32
CA SER A 144 -8.31 1.07 -3.69
C SER A 144 -9.81 1.18 -3.90
N LEU A 145 -10.54 1.29 -2.79
CA LEU A 145 -11.96 1.65 -2.78
C LEU A 145 -12.09 3.18 -2.78
N GLN A 146 -12.77 3.73 -3.78
CA GLN A 146 -12.79 5.18 -4.04
C GLN A 146 -14.15 5.62 -4.62
N CYS A 147 -14.35 6.93 -4.73
CA CYS A 147 -15.56 7.51 -5.33
C CYS A 147 -15.64 7.33 -6.86
N THR A 148 -16.87 7.29 -7.40
CA THR A 148 -17.18 7.35 -8.84
C THR A 148 -17.60 8.75 -9.31
N LYS A 149 -17.91 9.64 -8.37
CA LYS A 149 -18.30 11.03 -8.59
C LYS A 149 -17.54 11.96 -7.63
N PRO A 150 -17.40 13.26 -7.94
CA PRO A 150 -16.81 14.21 -7.00
C PRO A 150 -17.52 14.20 -5.64
N MET A 151 -16.77 14.10 -4.54
CA MET A 151 -17.30 14.06 -3.17
C MET A 151 -16.46 14.92 -2.22
N LYS A 152 -17.04 15.45 -1.15
CA LYS A 152 -16.22 15.98 -0.05
C LYS A 152 -15.51 14.82 0.64
N LEU A 153 -14.33 15.10 1.21
CA LEU A 153 -13.54 14.08 1.90
C LEU A 153 -14.33 13.42 3.04
N ASP A 154 -15.09 14.22 3.80
CA ASP A 154 -15.92 13.72 4.90
C ASP A 154 -17.07 12.84 4.39
N ASP A 155 -17.72 13.22 3.30
CA ASP A 155 -18.78 12.40 2.69
C ASP A 155 -18.22 11.04 2.23
N LEU A 156 -17.05 11.05 1.59
CA LEU A 156 -16.39 9.81 1.18
C LEU A 156 -15.99 8.96 2.40
N ASN A 157 -15.42 9.57 3.45
CA ASN A 157 -15.09 8.86 4.69
C ASN A 157 -16.33 8.23 5.34
N ASN A 158 -17.46 8.93 5.36
CA ASN A 158 -18.72 8.42 5.90
C ASN A 158 -19.25 7.26 5.07
N GLU A 159 -19.30 7.40 3.75
CA GLU A 159 -19.79 6.34 2.87
C GLU A 159 -18.91 5.09 2.91
N LEU A 160 -17.59 5.24 2.94
CA LEU A 160 -16.66 4.13 3.14
C LEU A 160 -16.84 3.47 4.51
N THR A 161 -17.08 4.26 5.55
CA THR A 161 -17.35 3.76 6.91
C THR A 161 -18.63 2.94 6.94
N GLU A 162 -19.71 3.44 6.36
CA GLU A 162 -20.98 2.74 6.27
C GLU A 162 -20.85 1.44 5.50
N PHE A 163 -20.24 1.49 4.31
CA PHE A 163 -20.05 0.31 3.46
C PHE A 163 -19.20 -0.77 4.18
N ILE A 164 -18.04 -0.39 4.72
CA ILE A 164 -17.13 -1.35 5.37
C ILE A 164 -17.75 -1.93 6.64
N ASN A 165 -18.47 -1.14 7.43
CA ASN A 165 -19.13 -1.65 8.65
C ASN A 165 -20.34 -2.54 8.33
N ALA A 166 -21.06 -2.27 7.24
CA ALA A 166 -22.22 -3.05 6.84
C ALA A 166 -21.84 -4.40 6.21
N HIS A 167 -20.76 -4.43 5.41
CA HIS A 167 -20.40 -5.60 4.59
C HIS A 167 -19.11 -6.30 5.02
N GLY A 168 -18.26 -5.63 5.79
CA GLY A 168 -17.00 -6.18 6.27
C GLY A 168 -17.21 -7.03 7.50
N ARG A 169 -16.74 -8.29 7.44
CA ARG A 169 -16.57 -9.09 8.64
C ARG A 169 -15.40 -8.53 9.44
N THR A 170 -15.63 -8.25 10.72
CA THR A 170 -14.63 -7.65 11.60
C THR A 170 -13.86 -8.71 12.37
N LEU A 171 -12.55 -8.57 12.40
CA LEU A 171 -11.61 -9.36 13.19
C LEU A 171 -10.71 -8.42 14.02
N ASP A 172 -10.28 -8.87 15.18
CA ASP A 172 -9.06 -8.32 15.80
C ASP A 172 -7.80 -8.95 15.16
N LYS A 173 -6.61 -8.63 15.69
CA LYS A 173 -5.36 -9.12 15.10
C LYS A 173 -5.16 -10.61 15.35
N GLU A 174 -5.53 -11.06 16.54
CA GLU A 174 -5.41 -12.45 16.97
C GLU A 174 -6.30 -13.36 16.12
N GLN A 175 -7.58 -13.00 15.96
CA GLN A 175 -8.52 -13.68 15.07
C GLN A 175 -8.06 -13.69 13.62
N PHE A 176 -7.49 -12.57 13.16
CA PHE A 176 -6.93 -12.49 11.81
C PHE A 176 -5.73 -13.43 11.63
N ASP A 177 -4.81 -13.50 12.58
CA ASP A 177 -3.65 -14.40 12.54
C ASP A 177 -4.08 -15.89 12.63
N GLU A 178 -5.14 -16.21 13.36
CA GLU A 178 -5.71 -17.57 13.43
C GLU A 178 -6.34 -18.01 12.11
N GLU A 179 -7.10 -17.13 11.47
CA GLU A 179 -7.83 -17.45 10.25
C GLU A 179 -6.98 -17.35 8.98
N TYR A 180 -6.06 -16.40 8.94
CA TYR A 180 -5.15 -16.14 7.83
C TYR A 180 -3.70 -16.31 8.31
N PRO A 181 -3.29 -17.54 8.68
CA PRO A 181 -1.97 -17.79 9.23
C PRO A 181 -0.91 -17.45 8.20
N PHE A 182 0.13 -16.75 8.66
CA PHE A 182 1.28 -16.47 7.82
C PHE A 182 2.11 -17.74 7.64
N SER A 183 2.19 -18.19 6.39
CA SER A 183 3.12 -19.22 5.96
C SER A 183 4.26 -18.60 5.16
N LEU A 184 5.48 -19.10 5.42
CA LEU A 184 6.67 -18.82 4.63
C LEU A 184 6.87 -19.84 3.49
N ASP A 185 5.91 -20.75 3.29
CA ASP A 185 6.00 -21.80 2.28
C ASP A 185 5.71 -21.20 0.89
N PHE A 186 6.76 -20.67 0.26
CA PHE A 186 6.80 -20.27 -1.14
C PHE A 186 7.98 -20.93 -1.84
#